data_AF-A0A955ZC80-F1
#
_entry.id   AF-A0A955ZC80-F1
#
_cell.length_a   1.000
_cell.length_b   1.000
_cell.length_c   1.000
_cell.angle_alpha   90.00
_cell.angle_beta   90.00
_cell.angle_gamma   90.00
#
_symmetry.space_group_name_H-M   'P 1'
#
loop_
_entity.id
_entity.type
_entity.pdbx_description
1 polymer ?
#
loop_
_entity_poly.entity_id
_entity_poly.type
_entity_poly.pdbx_seq_one_letter_code
_entity_poly.pdbx_strand_id
1 'polypeptide(L)'
;MVTKEAPLSRRDILKVLGLLGLSSGDLVAMPGCGVYEAEQGAPFEPWDFPGRETVPERVAARAALLASSPHNTQPWAIGILPTTLELRARFDRNLGAMDSLRREMHIGLGCALENMVIA
;
A
#
# COMPACT_ATOMS: atom_id res chain seq x y z
N MET A 1 -6.94 -8.04 -66.53
CA MET A 1 -7.65 -7.16 -65.58
C MET A 1 -6.97 -7.33 -64.23
N VAL A 2 -6.00 -6.47 -63.92
CA VAL A 2 -5.16 -6.59 -62.71
C VAL A 2 -5.79 -5.74 -61.61
N THR A 3 -6.30 -6.37 -60.56
CA THR A 3 -6.80 -5.68 -59.37
C THR A 3 -5.62 -5.14 -58.56
N LYS A 4 -5.58 -3.82 -58.39
CA LYS A 4 -4.55 -3.13 -57.62
C LYS A 4 -4.95 -3.16 -56.15
N GLU A 5 -4.27 -3.96 -55.34
CA GLU A 5 -4.42 -3.95 -53.88
C GLU A 5 -4.02 -2.55 -53.35
N ALA A 6 -4.93 -1.88 -52.63
CA ALA A 6 -4.65 -0.59 -52.03
C ALA A 6 -3.76 -0.79 -50.79
N PRO A 7 -2.66 -0.03 -50.61
CA PRO A 7 -1.81 -0.19 -49.44
C PRO A 7 -2.57 0.25 -48.19
N LEU A 8 -2.63 -0.64 -47.20
CA LEU A 8 -3.30 -0.39 -45.92
C LEU A 8 -2.75 0.90 -45.28
N SER A 9 -3.64 1.86 -45.03
CA SER A 9 -3.28 3.12 -44.40
C SER A 9 -3.04 2.92 -42.91
N ARG A 10 -2.09 3.69 -42.35
CA ARG A 10 -1.84 3.74 -40.89
C ARG A 10 -3.12 3.97 -40.09
N ARG A 11 -4.08 4.73 -40.65
CA ARG A 11 -5.37 5.00 -40.02
C ARG A 11 -6.29 3.77 -39.98
N ASP A 12 -6.19 2.87 -40.93
CA ASP A 12 -7.00 1.65 -40.97
C ASP A 12 -6.41 0.57 -40.07
N ILE A 13 -5.08 0.51 -39.96
CA ILE A 13 -4.38 -0.30 -38.94
C ILE A 13 -4.79 0.12 -37.52
N LEU A 14 -4.86 1.43 -37.25
CA LEU A 14 -5.28 1.95 -35.95
C LEU A 14 -6.76 1.66 -35.63
N LYS A 15 -7.65 1.69 -36.62
CA LYS A 15 -9.06 1.32 -36.42
C LYS A 15 -9.22 -0.16 -36.06
N VAL A 16 -8.44 -1.05 -36.70
CA VAL A 16 -8.50 -2.49 -36.42
C VAL A 16 -7.95 -2.82 -35.03
N LEU A 17 -6.82 -2.21 -34.63
CA LEU A 17 -6.25 -2.37 -33.28
C LEU A 17 -7.18 -1.83 -32.18
N GLY A 18 -7.85 -0.69 -32.40
CA GLY A 18 -8.79 -0.13 -31.44
C GLY A 18 -10.07 -0.97 -31.23
N LEU A 19 -10.49 -1.72 -32.26
CA LEU A 19 -11.67 -2.61 -32.19
C LEU A 19 -11.34 -3.99 -31.57
N LEU A 20 -10.12 -4.49 -31.77
CA LEU A 20 -9.63 -5.72 -31.11
C LEU A 20 -9.31 -5.51 -29.62
N GLY A 21 -9.04 -4.28 -29.19
CA GLY A 21 -8.81 -3.93 -27.79
C GLY A 21 -10.07 -3.85 -26.93
N LEU A 22 -11.27 -4.02 -27.48
CA LEU A 22 -12.55 -3.90 -26.76
C LEU A 22 -13.33 -5.23 -26.66
N SER A 23 -12.81 -6.33 -27.18
CA SER A 23 -13.50 -7.63 -27.28
C SER A 23 -12.86 -8.78 -26.50
N SER A 24 -11.99 -8.48 -25.54
CA SER A 24 -11.71 -9.36 -24.40
C SER A 24 -12.08 -8.58 -23.14
N GLY A 25 -13.22 -8.94 -22.55
CA GLY A 25 -13.76 -8.22 -21.41
C GLY A 25 -12.82 -8.29 -20.22
N ASP A 26 -12.30 -7.14 -19.82
CA ASP A 26 -11.93 -6.81 -18.45
C ASP A 26 -11.89 -5.28 -18.34
N LEU A 27 -13.08 -4.68 -18.27
CA LEU A 27 -13.24 -3.35 -17.70
C LEU A 27 -13.18 -3.50 -16.17
N VAL A 28 -12.00 -3.79 -15.62
CA VAL A 28 -11.77 -3.70 -14.18
C VAL A 28 -11.37 -2.26 -13.84
N ALA A 29 -12.16 -1.68 -12.95
CA ALA A 29 -12.15 -0.26 -12.60
C ALA A 29 -10.89 0.17 -11.84
N MET A 30 -10.44 1.41 -12.07
CA MET A 30 -9.58 2.14 -11.12
C MET A 30 -10.43 2.61 -9.93
N PRO A 31 -9.87 2.51 -8.71
CA PRO A 31 -9.05 3.60 -8.24
C PRO A 31 -7.62 3.13 -7.93
N GLY A 32 -6.71 3.38 -8.89
CA GLY A 32 -5.27 3.13 -8.75
C GLY A 32 -4.56 2.36 -9.88
N CYS A 33 -5.13 2.27 -11.09
CA CYS A 33 -4.58 1.65 -12.31
C CYS A 33 -4.56 0.11 -12.28
N GLY A 34 -5.75 -0.47 -12.32
CA GLY A 34 -5.98 -1.93 -12.31
C GLY A 34 -5.53 -2.63 -13.59
N VAL A 35 -4.24 -2.99 -13.66
CA VAL A 35 -3.71 -4.05 -14.53
C VAL A 35 -2.88 -5.07 -13.72
N TYR A 36 -2.78 -4.90 -12.40
CA TYR A 36 -2.05 -5.79 -11.52
C TYR A 36 -3.02 -6.45 -10.54
N GLU A 37 -2.84 -7.75 -10.30
CA GLU A 37 -3.47 -8.40 -9.16
C GLU A 37 -3.14 -7.63 -7.89
N ALA A 38 -4.11 -7.50 -6.98
CA ALA A 38 -3.87 -6.87 -5.69
C ALA A 38 -2.70 -7.59 -5.02
N GLU A 39 -1.73 -6.84 -4.50
CA GLU A 39 -0.60 -7.43 -3.80
C GLU A 39 -1.11 -8.21 -2.57
N GLN A 40 -0.56 -9.41 -2.38
CA GLN A 40 -1.05 -10.41 -1.41
C GLN A 40 0.13 -11.08 -0.69
N GLY A 41 -0.17 -11.77 0.42
CA GLY A 41 0.80 -12.58 1.17
C GLY A 41 1.22 -11.96 2.49
N ALA A 42 2.33 -12.46 3.05
CA ALA A 42 2.78 -12.14 4.40
C ALA A 42 2.85 -10.63 4.75
N PRO A 43 3.28 -9.72 3.84
CA PRO A 43 3.28 -8.28 4.13
C PRO A 43 1.89 -7.68 4.36
N PHE A 44 0.84 -8.35 3.85
CA PHE A 44 -0.55 -7.89 3.93
C PHE A 44 -1.33 -8.52 5.08
N GLU A 45 -0.79 -9.55 5.73
CA GLU A 45 -1.42 -10.20 6.89
C GLU A 45 -1.84 -9.23 8.00
N PRO A 46 -1.10 -8.14 8.31
CA PRO A 46 -1.54 -7.17 9.31
C PRO A 46 -2.89 -6.50 9.02
N TRP A 47 -3.29 -6.41 7.75
CA TRP A 47 -4.55 -5.77 7.34
C TRP A 47 -5.79 -6.64 7.64
N ASP A 48 -5.62 -7.92 7.95
CA ASP A 48 -6.64 -8.71 8.63
C ASP A 48 -6.65 -8.33 10.12
N PHE A 49 -7.24 -7.16 10.41
CA PHE A 49 -7.24 -6.56 11.73
C PHE A 49 -8.64 -6.53 12.36
N PRO A 50 -8.81 -6.95 13.63
CA PRO A 50 -7.81 -7.62 14.49
C PRO A 50 -7.65 -9.11 14.15
N GLY A 51 -8.34 -9.59 13.10
CA GLY A 51 -8.42 -11.00 12.75
C GLY A 51 -9.09 -11.79 13.86
N ARG A 52 -8.39 -12.80 14.39
CA ARG A 52 -8.83 -13.62 15.54
C ARG A 52 -8.11 -13.29 16.85
N GLU A 53 -7.29 -12.23 16.88
CA GLU A 53 -6.58 -11.84 18.09
C GLU A 53 -7.54 -11.25 19.13
N THR A 54 -7.42 -11.70 20.39
CA THR A 54 -8.29 -11.27 21.49
C THR A 54 -7.52 -10.74 22.68
N VAL A 55 -6.20 -10.91 22.73
CA VAL A 55 -5.38 -10.36 23.81
C VAL A 55 -5.18 -8.85 23.58
N PRO A 56 -5.66 -7.98 24.50
CA PRO A 56 -5.72 -6.54 24.28
C PRO A 56 -4.39 -5.91 23.85
N GLU A 57 -3.29 -6.28 24.50
CA GLU A 57 -1.96 -5.73 24.19
C GLU A 57 -1.51 -6.12 22.78
N ARG A 58 -1.88 -7.33 22.31
CA ARG A 58 -1.57 -7.77 20.95
C ARG A 58 -2.47 -7.12 19.90
N VAL A 59 -3.74 -6.84 20.24
CA VAL A 59 -4.65 -6.06 19.38
C VAL A 59 -4.10 -4.64 19.21
N ALA A 60 -3.78 -3.95 20.31
CA ALA A 60 -3.20 -2.61 20.25
C ALA A 60 -1.85 -2.58 19.49
N ALA A 61 -0.98 -3.57 19.70
CA ALA A 61 0.27 -3.68 18.93
C ALA A 61 0.04 -3.88 17.41
N ARG A 62 -0.98 -4.66 17.03
CA ARG A 62 -1.38 -4.82 15.62
C ARG A 62 -1.95 -3.51 15.04
N ALA A 63 -2.70 -2.75 15.83
CA ALA A 63 -3.24 -1.46 15.41
C ALA A 63 -2.12 -0.45 15.10
N ALA A 64 -1.09 -0.42 15.94
CA ALA A 64 0.10 0.41 15.71
C ALA A 64 0.88 0.01 14.45
N LEU A 65 0.92 -1.27 14.12
CA LEU A 65 1.59 -1.75 12.88
C LEU A 65 0.93 -1.16 11.62
N LEU A 66 -0.38 -0.92 11.66
CA LEU A 66 -1.17 -0.31 10.58
C LEU A 66 -1.19 1.22 10.61
N ALA A 67 -0.48 1.86 11.54
CA ALA A 67 -0.48 3.30 11.65
C ALA A 67 0.15 3.98 10.43
N SER A 68 -0.33 5.18 10.13
CA SER A 68 0.31 6.03 9.11
C SER A 68 1.71 6.46 9.58
N SER A 69 2.67 6.48 8.65
CA SER A 69 3.99 7.07 8.89
C SER A 69 4.50 7.80 7.65
N PRO A 70 5.28 8.88 7.82
CA PRO A 70 5.90 9.57 6.70
C PRO A 70 6.73 8.63 5.83
N HIS A 71 6.44 8.65 4.53
CA HIS A 71 7.01 7.74 3.53
C HIS A 71 6.89 6.24 3.86
N ASN A 72 5.92 5.87 4.70
CA ASN A 72 5.73 4.50 5.18
C ASN A 72 7.02 3.89 5.78
N THR A 73 7.88 4.73 6.39
CA THR A 73 9.15 4.28 7.00
C THR A 73 8.94 3.38 8.20
N GLN A 74 7.76 3.46 8.83
CA GLN A 74 7.36 2.72 10.02
C GLN A 74 8.47 2.76 11.09
N PRO A 75 8.80 3.97 11.61
CA PRO A 75 10.00 4.18 12.43
C PRO A 75 9.78 3.77 13.89
N TRP A 76 9.09 2.66 14.13
CA TRP A 76 8.76 2.14 15.45
C TRP A 76 9.26 0.71 15.65
N ALA A 77 9.56 0.40 16.91
CA ALA A 77 9.60 -0.96 17.44
C ALA A 77 8.64 -1.06 18.61
N ILE A 78 7.87 -2.15 18.66
CA ILE A 78 6.85 -2.38 19.66
C ILE A 78 7.30 -3.55 20.55
N GLY A 79 7.40 -3.30 21.85
CA GLY A 79 7.59 -4.32 22.87
C GLY A 79 6.26 -4.65 23.53
N ILE A 80 5.94 -5.94 23.66
CA ILE A 80 4.75 -6.42 24.36
C ILE A 80 5.19 -7.05 25.69
N LEU A 81 4.81 -6.42 26.80
CA LEU A 81 5.05 -6.91 28.16
C LEU A 81 3.72 -7.36 28.77
N PRO A 82 3.73 -8.09 29.91
CA PRO A 82 2.51 -8.67 30.48
C PRO A 82 1.36 -7.69 30.75
N THR A 83 1.65 -6.41 31.01
CA THR A 83 0.66 -5.38 31.35
C THR A 83 0.92 -4.04 30.67
N THR A 84 1.83 -3.99 29.70
CA THR A 84 2.30 -2.71 29.13
C THR A 84 2.82 -2.91 27.72
N LEU A 85 2.60 -1.90 26.88
CA LEU A 85 3.22 -1.78 25.56
C LEU A 85 4.34 -0.74 25.60
N GLU A 86 5.47 -1.08 25.00
CA GLU A 86 6.58 -0.16 24.80
C GLU A 86 6.66 0.25 23.34
N LEU A 87 6.53 1.55 23.06
CA LEU A 87 6.76 2.12 21.74
C LEU A 87 8.13 2.80 21.71
N ARG A 88 9.05 2.32 20.86
CA ARG A 88 10.41 2.86 20.75
C ARG A 88 10.65 3.42 19.34
N ALA A 89 11.24 4.61 19.30
CA ALA A 89 11.71 5.21 18.06
C ALA A 89 12.85 4.40 17.42
N ARG A 90 12.76 4.15 16.12
CA ARG A 90 13.80 3.53 15.30
C ARG A 90 14.53 4.60 14.49
N PHE A 91 15.58 5.17 15.10
CA PHE A 91 16.36 6.24 14.48
C PHE A 91 17.11 5.81 13.20
N ASP A 92 17.33 4.51 13.03
CA ASP A 92 17.87 3.90 11.81
C ASP A 92 16.90 3.99 10.61
N ARG A 93 15.63 4.32 10.86
CA ARG A 93 14.57 4.50 9.85
C ARG A 93 14.22 5.97 9.59
N ASN A 94 15.08 6.92 10.02
CA ASN A 94 14.87 8.34 9.76
C ASN A 94 15.08 8.69 8.27
N LEU A 95 14.41 9.74 7.79
CA LEU A 95 14.50 10.23 6.41
C LEU A 95 15.77 11.07 6.11
N GLY A 96 16.75 11.06 7.01
CA GLY A 96 18.01 11.79 6.84
C GLY A 96 17.79 13.29 6.71
N ALA A 97 18.28 13.88 5.61
CA ALA A 97 18.19 15.33 5.38
C ALA A 97 16.74 15.86 5.30
N MET A 98 15.80 15.04 4.80
CA MET A 98 14.39 15.40 4.68
C MET A 98 13.70 15.58 6.03
N ASP A 99 14.15 14.85 7.05
CA ASP A 99 13.67 14.98 8.42
C ASP A 99 14.85 15.09 9.40
N SER A 100 15.68 16.12 9.17
CA SER A 100 16.89 16.35 9.97
C SER A 100 16.60 16.59 11.46
N LEU A 101 15.42 17.13 11.76
CA LEU A 101 14.94 17.38 13.13
C LEU A 101 14.09 16.23 13.69
N ARG A 102 13.88 15.15 12.93
CA ARG A 102 13.08 13.98 13.31
C ARG A 102 11.60 14.30 13.62
N ARG A 103 11.06 15.41 13.12
CA ARG A 103 9.67 15.82 13.39
C ARG A 103 8.69 14.86 12.74
N GLU A 104 8.93 14.50 11.47
CA GLU A 104 8.11 13.54 10.73
C GLU A 104 8.14 12.16 11.40
N MET A 105 9.33 11.72 11.85
CA MET A 105 9.48 10.49 12.62
C MET A 105 8.60 10.48 13.88
N HIS A 106 8.60 11.57 14.67
CA HIS A 106 7.77 11.67 15.87
C HIS A 106 6.27 11.77 15.56
N ILE A 107 5.88 12.41 14.46
CA ILE A 107 4.48 12.41 14.00
C ILE A 107 4.03 10.98 13.71
N GLY A 108 4.83 10.18 13.00
CA GLY A 108 4.53 8.77 12.76
C GLY A 108 4.42 7.95 14.06
N LEU A 109 5.32 8.19 15.03
CA LEU A 109 5.23 7.56 16.35
C LEU A 109 3.94 7.95 17.09
N GLY A 110 3.50 9.21 16.97
CA GLY A 110 2.23 9.67 17.52
C GLY A 110 1.03 8.95 16.90
N CYS A 111 1.02 8.75 15.58
CA CYS A 111 -0.01 7.96 14.90
C CYS A 111 -0.03 6.50 15.41
N ALA A 112 1.15 5.88 15.56
CA ALA A 112 1.24 4.53 16.11
C ALA A 112 0.70 4.44 17.54
N LEU A 113 1.06 5.40 18.40
CA LEU A 113 0.57 5.48 19.77
C LEU A 113 -0.96 5.65 19.81
N GLU A 114 -1.51 6.57 19.03
CA GLU A 114 -2.95 6.83 19.00
C GLU A 114 -3.74 5.61 18.52
N ASN A 115 -3.23 4.91 17.50
CA ASN A 115 -3.82 3.64 17.08
C ASN A 115 -3.85 2.60 18.21
N MET A 116 -2.83 2.52 19.07
CA MET A 116 -2.84 1.63 20.23
C MET A 116 -3.89 2.04 21.27
N VAL A 117 -4.11 3.34 21.44
CA VAL A 117 -5.04 3.89 22.46
C VAL A 117 -6.50 3.68 22.03
N ILE A 118 -6.80 3.77 20.74
CA ILE A 118 -8.17 3.64 20.20
C ILE A 118 -8.62 2.19 20.07
N ALA A 119 -7.69 1.26 19.78
CA ALA A 119 -7.99 -0.15 19.50
C ALA A 119 -8.40 -0.94 20.74
#